data_AF-A0A9W8D3M5-F1
#
_entry.id   AF-A0A9W8D3M5-F1
#
_cell.length_a   1.000
_cell.length_b   1.000
_cell.length_c   1.000
_cell.angle_alpha   90.00
_cell.angle_beta   90.00
_cell.angle_gamma   90.00
#
_symmetry.space_group_name_H-M   'P 1'
#
loop_
_entity.id
_entity.type
_entity.pdbx_description
1 polymer ?
#
loop_
_entity_poly.entity_id
_entity_poly.type
_entity_poly.pdbx_seq_one_letter_code
_entity_poly.pdbx_strand_id
1 'polypeptide(L)'
;MSAADTCERLSVLSGYPMMQHLASAYPSMLSKQWVGSITDDGAALLPIGIFATLHAIRVAYEVRKGMQLAGRQPLLQELFTMLTFSFGGAILTSLMLGRTQPWLESNTTVPVYATAYLLMACMPGDLLYLFLRRTAPISDVFLAGVDGLIRGYGVTAAGVDLVRGMQGQAVSHSLVAWIVTGTVLGSGGGIIDDFLQISRARWAFRTPSMFTSVSLDIKLSFGATLGYILTTHAWTFAEHAPGFPLSSTLDAVLAMVPHLSDHEAHVISGLLCSAVLSTTAHMRAGQYAAAERASLATARRKKTDEVASDSGADIESDSE
;
A
#
# COMPACT_ATOMS: atom_id res chain seq x y z
N MET A 1 18.68 -42.33 16.04
CA MET A 1 19.29 -41.00 16.25
C MET A 1 20.35 -40.81 15.18
N SER A 2 20.05 -40.03 14.14
CA SER A 2 21.00 -39.65 13.09
C SER A 2 21.09 -38.15 13.09
N ALA A 3 22.30 -37.63 13.28
CA ALA A 3 22.61 -36.20 13.29
C ALA A 3 22.34 -35.62 11.90
N ALA A 4 21.58 -34.54 11.85
CA ALA A 4 21.37 -33.74 10.67
C ALA A 4 22.61 -32.87 10.42
N ASP A 5 23.20 -33.04 9.24
CA ASP A 5 24.16 -32.11 8.65
C ASP A 5 23.41 -30.82 8.27
N THR A 6 23.39 -29.84 9.17
CA THR A 6 22.97 -28.47 8.84
C THR A 6 24.11 -27.79 8.10
N CYS A 7 24.05 -27.84 6.77
CA CYS A 7 24.85 -27.01 5.89
C CYS A 7 24.47 -25.53 6.10
N GLU A 8 25.23 -24.85 6.95
CA GLU A 8 25.14 -23.41 7.20
C GLU A 8 25.57 -22.68 5.91
N ARG A 9 24.59 -22.35 5.03
CA ARG A 9 24.86 -21.59 3.81
C ARG A 9 25.14 -20.13 4.18
N LEU A 10 26.37 -19.70 3.93
CA LEU A 10 26.87 -18.35 4.13
C LEU A 10 25.95 -17.31 3.47
N SER A 11 25.47 -16.36 4.28
CA SER A 11 24.74 -15.19 3.84
C SER A 11 25.56 -14.35 2.85
N VAL A 12 24.92 -13.94 1.75
CA VAL A 12 25.47 -13.05 0.71
C VAL A 12 25.95 -11.70 1.29
N LEU A 13 25.46 -11.32 2.48
CA LEU A 13 25.79 -10.07 3.16
C LEU A 13 27.08 -10.13 3.99
N SER A 14 27.77 -11.27 4.03
CA SER A 14 29.05 -11.45 4.74
C SER A 14 30.17 -10.52 4.26
N GLY A 15 30.05 -9.93 3.06
CA GLY A 15 31.03 -8.99 2.50
C GLY A 15 30.81 -7.50 2.83
N TYR A 16 29.76 -7.12 3.56
CA TYR A 16 29.38 -5.71 3.75
C TYR A 16 29.24 -5.36 5.24
N PRO A 17 30.35 -5.03 5.95
CA PRO A 17 30.33 -4.79 7.41
C PRO A 17 29.45 -3.60 7.82
N MET A 18 29.28 -2.60 6.95
CA MET A 18 28.36 -1.47 7.18
C MET A 18 26.88 -1.89 7.13
N MET A 19 26.52 -2.83 6.24
CA MET A 19 25.17 -3.43 6.20
C MET A 19 24.92 -4.33 7.41
N GLN A 20 25.92 -5.09 7.85
CA GLN A 20 25.84 -5.87 9.08
C GLN A 20 25.68 -4.98 10.32
N HIS A 21 26.39 -3.86 10.38
CA HIS A 21 26.29 -2.92 11.50
C HIS A 21 24.96 -2.15 11.51
N LEU A 22 24.39 -1.84 10.35
CA LEU A 22 23.02 -1.31 10.22
C LEU A 22 21.99 -2.35 10.65
N ALA A 23 22.17 -3.61 10.22
CA ALA A 23 21.31 -4.73 10.60
C ALA A 23 21.38 -5.08 12.10
N SER A 24 22.52 -4.88 12.76
CA SER A 24 22.70 -5.18 14.19
C SER A 24 22.31 -4.02 15.11
N ALA A 25 22.36 -2.77 14.65
CA ALA A 25 22.04 -1.60 15.48
C ALA A 25 20.54 -1.23 15.48
N TYR A 26 19.82 -1.52 14.40
CA TYR A 26 18.38 -1.21 14.26
C TYR A 26 17.41 -2.01 15.17
N PRO A 27 17.63 -3.31 15.51
CA PRO A 27 16.61 -4.13 16.17
C PRO A 27 16.18 -3.63 17.57
N SER A 28 17.07 -2.95 18.30
CA SER A 28 16.81 -2.57 19.70
C SER A 28 15.85 -1.39 19.89
N MET A 29 15.68 -0.53 18.88
CA MET A 29 14.80 0.65 18.99
C MET A 29 13.40 0.45 18.39
N LEU A 30 13.13 -0.71 17.78
CA LEU A 30 12.12 -0.83 16.72
C LEU A 30 11.17 -2.03 16.87
N SER A 31 11.26 -2.75 17.99
CA SER A 31 10.66 -4.07 18.22
C SER A 31 9.24 -4.11 18.81
N LYS A 32 8.44 -3.03 18.75
CA LYS A 32 7.03 -3.11 19.19
C LYS A 32 6.12 -3.60 18.06
N GLN A 33 5.79 -4.88 18.17
CA GLN A 33 5.05 -5.74 17.24
C GLN A 33 3.64 -5.22 16.89
N TRP A 34 3.26 -5.41 15.62
CA TRP A 34 1.86 -5.64 15.27
C TRP A 34 1.63 -7.15 15.12
N VAL A 35 0.53 -7.62 15.69
CA VAL A 35 0.11 -9.03 15.73
C VAL A 35 -0.15 -9.51 14.30
N GLY A 36 0.54 -10.59 13.91
CA GLY A 36 0.43 -11.20 12.57
C GLY A 36 1.73 -11.80 12.02
N SER A 37 2.89 -11.52 12.64
CA SER A 37 4.16 -12.17 12.26
C SER A 37 4.25 -13.55 12.90
N ILE A 38 4.05 -14.60 12.09
CA ILE A 38 4.47 -15.97 12.40
C ILE A 38 5.95 -16.06 12.04
N THR A 39 6.83 -15.60 12.92
CA THR A 39 8.24 -16.00 12.91
C THR A 39 8.73 -16.02 14.36
N ASP A 40 9.07 -17.22 14.85
CA ASP A 40 9.55 -17.46 16.21
C ASP A 40 10.94 -16.84 16.49
N ASP A 41 11.61 -16.27 15.48
CA ASP A 41 13.00 -15.81 15.56
C ASP A 41 13.19 -14.28 15.70
N GLY A 42 12.19 -13.53 16.17
CA GLY A 42 12.41 -12.27 16.89
C GLY A 42 13.03 -11.07 16.14
N ALA A 43 13.27 -11.12 14.83
CA ALA A 43 13.82 -9.98 14.07
C ALA A 43 12.79 -9.37 13.11
N ALA A 44 11.99 -8.41 13.59
CA ALA A 44 11.24 -7.54 12.71
C ALA A 44 12.22 -6.67 11.90
N LEU A 45 12.36 -6.94 10.61
CA LEU A 45 13.33 -6.30 9.72
C LEU A 45 13.10 -4.78 9.58
N LEU A 46 11.86 -4.32 9.81
CA LEU A 46 11.47 -2.92 9.77
C LEU A 46 10.82 -2.49 11.08
N PRO A 47 11.06 -1.26 11.56
CA PRO A 47 10.29 -0.66 12.64
C PRO A 47 8.82 -0.50 12.27
N ILE A 48 8.03 -1.53 12.53
CA ILE A 48 6.63 -1.58 12.10
C ILE A 48 5.87 -0.34 12.59
N GLY A 49 6.10 0.13 13.82
CA GLY A 49 5.44 1.33 14.35
C GLY A 49 5.77 2.62 13.57
N ILE A 50 7.03 2.83 13.19
CA ILE A 50 7.44 4.02 12.42
C ILE A 50 6.91 3.91 10.99
N PHE A 51 7.09 2.75 10.36
CA PHE A 51 6.64 2.51 8.99
C PHE A 51 5.11 2.62 8.88
N ALA A 52 4.35 2.04 9.82
CA ALA A 52 2.90 2.18 9.87
C ALA A 52 2.46 3.64 10.06
N THR A 53 3.15 4.41 10.90
CA THR A 53 2.87 5.84 11.07
C THR A 53 3.16 6.64 9.80
N LEU A 54 4.29 6.37 9.14
CA LEU A 54 4.65 7.01 7.87
C LEU A 54 3.68 6.65 6.74
N HIS A 55 3.24 5.40 6.68
CA HIS A 55 2.20 4.97 5.75
C HIS A 55 0.85 5.62 6.08
N ALA A 56 0.46 5.71 7.35
CA ALA A 56 -0.75 6.44 7.75
C ALA A 56 -0.70 7.92 7.32
N ILE A 57 0.45 8.58 7.50
CA ILE A 57 0.70 9.95 7.02
C ILE A 57 0.61 10.01 5.48
N ARG A 58 1.21 9.06 4.77
CA ARG A 58 1.15 8.96 3.30
C ARG A 58 -0.29 8.86 2.80
N VAL A 59 -1.07 7.93 3.35
CA VAL A 59 -2.47 7.71 2.95
C VAL A 59 -3.31 8.94 3.29
N ALA A 60 -3.15 9.50 4.50
CA ALA A 60 -3.84 10.72 4.90
C ALA A 60 -3.52 11.89 3.96
N TYR A 61 -2.25 12.04 3.56
CA TYR A 61 -1.80 13.08 2.65
C TYR A 61 -2.42 12.94 1.25
N GLU A 62 -2.48 11.72 0.70
CA GLU A 62 -3.10 11.47 -0.61
C GLU A 62 -4.62 11.64 -0.58
N VAL A 63 -5.30 11.18 0.48
CA VAL A 63 -6.74 11.46 0.67
C VAL A 63 -6.97 12.97 0.72
N ARG A 64 -6.16 13.71 1.49
CA ARG A 64 -6.27 15.16 1.60
C ARG A 64 -6.05 15.86 0.25
N LYS A 65 -5.05 15.45 -0.54
CA LYS A 65 -4.81 15.96 -1.91
C LYS A 65 -5.99 15.68 -2.83
N GLY A 66 -6.53 14.45 -2.80
CA GLY A 66 -7.69 14.06 -3.58
C GLY A 66 -8.91 14.93 -3.26
N MET A 67 -9.23 15.12 -1.98
CA MET A 67 -10.35 15.96 -1.55
C MET A 67 -10.12 17.44 -1.84
N GLN A 68 -8.87 17.92 -1.84
CA GLN A 68 -8.57 19.31 -2.19
C GLN A 68 -8.90 19.61 -3.66
N LEU A 69 -8.72 18.63 -4.56
CA LEU A 69 -9.06 18.76 -5.98
C LEU A 69 -10.54 18.47 -6.27
N ALA A 70 -11.12 17.47 -5.62
CA ALA A 70 -12.49 17.02 -5.86
C ALA A 70 -13.55 17.82 -5.08
N GLY A 71 -13.14 18.57 -4.06
CA GLY A 71 -14.01 19.23 -3.09
C GLY A 71 -14.02 18.50 -1.74
N ARG A 72 -13.92 19.26 -0.66
CA ARG A 72 -13.94 18.76 0.73
C ARG A 72 -15.26 18.06 1.05
N GLN A 73 -15.16 16.98 1.82
CA GLN A 73 -16.30 16.23 2.34
C GLN A 73 -16.41 16.40 3.86
N PRO A 74 -17.52 15.96 4.48
CA PRO A 74 -17.61 15.92 5.93
C PRO A 74 -16.45 15.12 6.54
N LEU A 75 -15.89 15.61 7.64
CA LEU A 75 -14.67 15.05 8.25
C LEU A 75 -14.78 13.54 8.52
N LEU A 76 -15.95 13.09 8.99
CA LEU A 76 -16.17 11.67 9.28
C LEU A 76 -16.13 10.81 8.01
N GLN A 77 -16.64 11.33 6.90
CA GLN A 77 -16.58 10.64 5.60
C GLN A 77 -15.13 10.57 5.11
N GLU A 78 -14.37 11.68 5.21
CA GLU A 78 -12.96 11.67 4.81
C GLU A 78 -12.12 10.74 5.69
N LEU A 79 -12.41 10.69 6.99
CA LEU A 79 -11.78 9.75 7.93
C LEU A 79 -12.11 8.30 7.58
N PHE A 80 -13.36 7.99 7.27
CA PHE A 80 -13.77 6.65 6.84
C PHE A 80 -13.08 6.24 5.52
N THR A 81 -12.98 7.16 4.56
CA THR A 81 -12.23 6.98 3.32
C THR A 81 -10.76 6.67 3.60
N MET A 82 -10.14 7.41 4.52
CA MET A 82 -8.76 7.18 4.93
C MET A 82 -8.56 5.80 5.55
N LEU A 83 -9.42 5.40 6.50
CA LEU A 83 -9.35 4.08 7.13
C LEU A 83 -9.57 2.95 6.10
N THR A 84 -10.47 3.16 5.14
CA THR A 84 -10.71 2.21 4.05
C THR A 84 -9.50 2.04 3.16
N PHE A 85 -8.84 3.13 2.75
CA PHE A 85 -7.61 3.03 1.96
C PHE A 85 -6.45 2.39 2.74
N SER A 86 -6.43 2.60 4.06
CA SER A 86 -5.39 2.09 4.95
C SER A 86 -5.52 0.59 5.23
N PHE A 87 -6.75 0.10 5.42
CA PHE A 87 -7.01 -1.28 5.83
C PHE A 87 -7.70 -2.14 4.79
N GLY A 88 -8.07 -1.58 3.62
CA GLY A 88 -8.90 -2.28 2.65
C GLY A 88 -8.33 -3.61 2.17
N GLY A 89 -7.00 -3.72 2.05
CA GLY A 89 -6.32 -4.98 1.79
C GLY A 89 -6.57 -6.01 2.89
N ALA A 90 -6.27 -5.65 4.14
CA ALA A 90 -6.45 -6.53 5.29
C ALA A 90 -7.92 -6.92 5.51
N ILE A 91 -8.85 -5.98 5.28
CA ILE A 91 -10.30 -6.22 5.38
C ILE A 91 -10.74 -7.28 4.39
N LEU A 92 -10.42 -7.09 3.10
CA LEU A 92 -10.81 -8.03 2.06
C LEU A 92 -10.15 -9.39 2.24
N THR A 93 -8.84 -9.43 2.52
CA THR A 93 -8.12 -10.70 2.73
C THR A 93 -8.69 -11.46 3.93
N SER A 94 -8.95 -10.79 5.06
CA SER A 94 -9.52 -11.45 6.24
C SER A 94 -10.95 -11.91 6.00
N LEU A 95 -11.75 -11.13 5.27
CA LEU A 95 -13.10 -11.53 4.86
C LEU A 95 -13.07 -12.78 3.98
N MET A 96 -12.17 -12.84 2.99
CA MET A 96 -12.01 -14.00 2.10
C MET A 96 -11.55 -15.26 2.82
N LEU A 97 -10.69 -15.10 3.84
CA LEU A 97 -10.19 -16.21 4.65
C LEU A 97 -11.10 -16.57 5.84
N GLY A 98 -12.23 -15.88 6.01
CA GLY A 98 -13.15 -16.11 7.13
C GLY A 98 -12.52 -15.79 8.50
N ARG A 99 -11.54 -14.88 8.54
CA ARG A 99 -10.84 -14.46 9.76
C ARG A 99 -11.46 -13.20 10.36
N THR A 100 -11.20 -13.01 11.64
CA THR A 100 -11.45 -11.76 12.37
C THR A 100 -10.70 -10.60 11.72
N GLN A 101 -11.28 -9.41 11.82
CA GLN A 101 -10.77 -8.23 11.12
C GLN A 101 -9.58 -7.61 11.89
N PRO A 102 -8.38 -7.52 11.31
CA PRO A 102 -7.17 -7.15 12.04
C PRO A 102 -7.20 -5.75 12.69
N TRP A 103 -7.95 -4.83 12.09
CA TRP A 103 -8.12 -3.48 12.63
C TRP A 103 -9.02 -3.43 13.89
N LEU A 104 -9.87 -4.45 14.11
CA LEU A 104 -10.65 -4.62 15.34
C LEU A 104 -9.85 -5.27 16.46
N GLU A 105 -8.85 -6.07 16.12
CA GLU A 105 -8.00 -6.77 17.10
C GLU A 105 -6.96 -5.84 17.75
N SER A 106 -6.64 -4.75 17.08
CA SER A 106 -5.58 -3.83 17.51
C SER A 106 -6.13 -2.53 18.09
N ASN A 107 -5.92 -2.35 19.39
CA ASN A 107 -6.25 -1.11 20.10
C ASN A 107 -5.41 0.10 19.66
N THR A 108 -4.34 -0.09 18.87
CA THR A 108 -3.44 0.99 18.44
C THR A 108 -3.63 1.38 16.99
N THR A 109 -4.12 0.46 16.14
CA THR A 109 -4.16 0.65 14.69
C THR A 109 -5.13 1.75 14.28
N VAL A 110 -6.39 1.67 14.70
CA VAL A 110 -7.38 2.70 14.36
C VAL A 110 -6.98 4.06 14.94
N PRO A 111 -6.57 4.20 16.23
CA PRO A 111 -6.13 5.48 16.75
C PRO A 111 -4.95 6.11 16.02
N VAL A 112 -3.92 5.34 15.64
CA VAL A 112 -2.74 5.88 14.91
C VAL A 112 -3.16 6.45 13.57
N TYR A 113 -3.95 5.71 12.80
CA TYR A 113 -4.39 6.13 11.47
C TYR A 113 -5.38 7.30 11.54
N ALA A 114 -6.34 7.24 12.47
CA ALA A 114 -7.26 8.35 12.69
C ALA A 114 -6.53 9.61 13.13
N THR A 115 -5.55 9.50 14.05
CA THR A 115 -4.75 10.64 14.49
C THR A 115 -3.91 11.22 13.35
N ALA A 116 -3.27 10.38 12.53
CA ALA A 116 -2.53 10.84 11.36
C ALA A 116 -3.44 11.64 10.40
N TYR A 117 -4.67 11.17 10.18
CA TYR A 117 -5.64 11.89 9.36
C TYR A 117 -6.12 13.20 9.99
N LEU A 118 -6.46 13.20 11.28
CA LEU A 118 -6.90 14.39 12.00
C LEU A 118 -5.79 15.45 12.05
N LEU A 119 -4.52 15.05 12.23
CA LEU A 119 -3.38 15.95 12.11
C LEU A 119 -3.27 16.51 10.69
N MET A 120 -3.47 15.69 9.66
CA MET A 120 -3.43 16.17 8.27
C MET A 120 -4.60 17.12 7.93
N ALA A 121 -5.78 16.90 8.49
CA ALA A 121 -7.01 17.60 8.11
C ALA A 121 -7.35 18.81 8.98
N CYS A 122 -6.94 18.80 10.25
CA CYS A 122 -7.38 19.75 11.29
C CYS A 122 -6.25 20.48 12.01
N MET A 123 -4.97 20.21 11.69
CA MET A 123 -3.86 20.93 12.33
C MET A 123 -3.98 22.44 12.06
N PRO A 124 -3.84 23.30 13.10
CA PRO A 124 -3.99 24.74 12.93
C PRO A 124 -2.98 25.27 11.91
N GLY A 125 -3.45 26.10 10.99
CA GLY A 125 -2.63 26.63 9.91
C GLY A 125 -2.25 25.60 8.82
N ASP A 126 -2.87 24.42 8.83
CA ASP A 126 -2.62 23.34 7.84
C ASP A 126 -1.13 22.96 7.75
N LEU A 127 -0.39 23.08 8.86
CA LEU A 127 1.08 23.06 8.89
C LEU A 127 1.67 21.78 8.33
N LEU A 128 1.14 20.61 8.71
CA LEU A 128 1.63 19.32 8.23
C LEU A 128 1.41 19.15 6.71
N TYR A 129 0.20 19.46 6.25
CA TYR A 129 -0.14 19.39 4.82
C TYR A 129 0.70 20.37 4.00
N LEU A 130 0.83 21.62 4.45
CA LEU A 130 1.63 22.66 3.79
C LEU A 130 3.12 22.33 3.78
N PHE A 131 3.64 21.76 4.88
CA PHE A 131 5.02 21.29 4.94
C PHE A 131 5.27 20.24 3.87
N LEU A 132 4.47 19.16 3.85
CA LEU A 132 4.61 18.08 2.86
C LEU A 132 4.40 18.59 1.43
N ARG A 133 3.47 19.51 1.21
CA ARG A 133 3.23 20.13 -0.09
C ARG A 133 4.40 21.00 -0.54
N ARG A 134 5.01 21.76 0.37
CA ARG A 134 6.15 22.65 0.04
C ARG A 134 7.42 21.87 -0.26
N THR A 135 7.58 20.69 0.33
CA THR A 135 8.72 19.80 0.08
C THR A 135 8.50 18.85 -1.11
N ALA A 136 7.34 18.89 -1.77
CA ALA A 136 7.12 18.10 -2.98
C ALA A 136 8.09 18.55 -4.10
N PRO A 137 8.67 17.62 -4.88
CA PRO A 137 8.33 16.20 -5.00
C PRO A 137 9.04 15.27 -4.00
N ILE A 138 9.95 15.76 -3.17
CA ILE A 138 10.80 14.92 -2.31
C ILE A 138 9.95 14.16 -1.27
N SER A 139 9.01 14.84 -0.63
CA SER A 139 8.04 14.22 0.30
C SER A 139 7.17 13.17 -0.37
N ASP A 140 6.63 13.44 -1.56
CA ASP A 140 5.81 12.50 -2.32
C ASP A 140 6.58 11.23 -2.65
N VAL A 141 7.82 11.37 -3.14
CA VAL A 141 8.70 10.25 -3.47
C VAL A 141 9.07 9.44 -2.23
N PHE A 142 9.50 10.11 -1.17
CA PHE A 142 9.88 9.44 0.08
C PHE A 142 8.72 8.65 0.69
N LEU A 143 7.56 9.29 0.86
CA LEU A 143 6.39 8.64 1.45
C LEU A 143 5.83 7.52 0.56
N ALA A 144 5.91 7.66 -0.77
CA ALA A 144 5.54 6.59 -1.69
C ALA A 144 6.52 5.41 -1.68
N GLY A 145 7.81 5.67 -1.48
CA GLY A 145 8.81 4.61 -1.30
C GLY A 145 8.59 3.83 -0.01
N VAL A 146 8.27 4.52 1.09
CA VAL A 146 7.90 3.88 2.37
C VAL A 146 6.62 3.05 2.20
N ASP A 147 5.60 3.59 1.53
CA ASP A 147 4.37 2.83 1.21
C ASP A 147 4.68 1.57 0.38
N GLY A 148 5.54 1.68 -0.62
CA GLY A 148 5.93 0.55 -1.46
C GLY A 148 6.69 -0.53 -0.69
N LEU A 149 7.59 -0.15 0.22
CA LEU A 149 8.27 -1.09 1.12
C LEU A 149 7.27 -1.88 1.96
N ILE A 150 6.35 -1.17 2.62
CA ILE A 150 5.33 -1.78 3.50
C ILE A 150 4.37 -2.64 2.68
N ARG A 151 3.98 -2.19 1.49
CA ARG A 151 3.08 -2.93 0.61
C ARG A 151 3.72 -4.22 0.11
N GLY A 152 4.95 -4.17 -0.40
CA GLY A 152 5.65 -5.37 -0.88
C GLY A 152 5.89 -6.37 0.25
N TYR A 153 6.26 -5.90 1.44
CA TYR A 153 6.34 -6.74 2.64
C TYR A 153 4.98 -7.32 3.03
N GLY A 154 3.93 -6.50 3.05
CA GLY A 154 2.58 -6.91 3.39
C GLY A 154 2.06 -8.00 2.45
N VAL A 155 2.11 -7.76 1.13
CA VAL A 155 1.69 -8.70 0.08
C VAL A 155 2.32 -10.08 0.25
N THR A 156 3.61 -10.12 0.63
CA THR A 156 4.36 -11.35 0.75
C THR A 156 4.14 -12.02 2.12
N ALA A 157 4.43 -11.33 3.22
CA ALA A 157 4.33 -11.89 4.57
C ALA A 157 2.88 -12.05 5.06
N ALA A 158 2.08 -10.98 4.99
CA ALA A 158 0.69 -11.02 5.47
C ALA A 158 -0.32 -11.50 4.42
N GLY A 159 0.11 -11.64 3.15
CA GLY A 159 -0.71 -12.15 2.05
C GLY A 159 -0.40 -13.62 1.78
N VAL A 160 0.73 -13.89 1.14
CA VAL A 160 1.12 -15.25 0.73
C VAL A 160 1.44 -16.13 1.94
N ASP A 161 2.35 -15.70 2.82
CA ASP A 161 2.80 -16.55 3.92
C ASP A 161 1.72 -16.80 4.94
N LEU A 162 0.83 -15.83 5.17
CA LEU A 162 -0.33 -16.01 6.02
C LEU A 162 -1.16 -17.23 5.56
N VAL A 163 -1.42 -17.34 4.25
CA VAL A 163 -2.20 -18.45 3.68
C VAL A 163 -1.40 -19.74 3.65
N ARG A 164 -0.11 -19.66 3.28
CA ARG A 164 0.84 -20.79 3.32
C ARG A 164 0.92 -21.40 4.72
N GLY A 165 0.86 -20.57 5.76
CA GLY A 165 0.90 -20.97 7.17
C GLY A 165 -0.40 -21.58 7.72
N MET A 166 -1.50 -21.60 6.97
CA MET A 166 -2.79 -22.19 7.41
C MET A 166 -2.77 -23.72 7.30
N GLN A 167 -1.87 -24.36 8.04
CA GLN A 167 -1.65 -25.81 8.02
C GLN A 167 -2.96 -26.59 8.23
N GLY A 168 -3.15 -27.65 7.44
CA GLY A 168 -4.34 -28.50 7.50
C GLY A 168 -5.55 -27.98 6.73
N GLN A 169 -5.46 -26.83 6.07
CA GLN A 169 -6.51 -26.31 5.19
C GLN A 169 -6.13 -26.45 3.71
N ALA A 170 -7.08 -26.81 2.84
CA ALA A 170 -6.84 -26.93 1.39
C ALA A 170 -6.34 -25.62 0.75
N VAL A 171 -6.69 -24.48 1.34
CA VAL A 171 -6.27 -23.15 0.88
C VAL A 171 -4.75 -22.95 1.00
N SER A 172 -4.10 -23.64 1.93
CA SER A 172 -2.65 -23.51 2.17
C SER A 172 -1.80 -24.02 1.00
N HIS A 173 -2.32 -24.97 0.20
CA HIS A 173 -1.63 -25.52 -0.97
C HIS A 173 -2.11 -24.91 -2.31
N SER A 174 -3.09 -23.99 -2.24
CA SER A 174 -3.71 -23.41 -3.43
C SER A 174 -2.91 -22.22 -3.92
N LEU A 175 -2.21 -22.40 -5.05
CA LEU A 175 -1.51 -21.32 -5.74
C LEU A 175 -2.44 -20.14 -6.08
N VAL A 176 -3.69 -20.44 -6.46
CA VAL A 176 -4.70 -19.41 -6.75
C VAL A 176 -5.00 -18.61 -5.48
N ALA A 177 -5.14 -19.27 -4.33
CA ALA A 177 -5.38 -18.57 -3.08
C ALA A 177 -4.21 -17.65 -2.71
N TRP A 178 -2.96 -18.11 -2.87
CA TRP A 178 -1.77 -17.29 -2.62
C TRP A 178 -1.73 -16.05 -3.52
N ILE A 179 -1.97 -16.23 -4.82
CA ILE A 179 -1.96 -15.13 -5.80
C ILE A 179 -3.07 -14.12 -5.49
N VAL A 180 -4.29 -14.60 -5.25
CA VAL A 180 -5.45 -13.73 -5.01
C VAL A 180 -5.29 -12.97 -3.69
N THR A 181 -4.92 -13.65 -2.61
CA THR A 181 -4.78 -13.03 -1.27
C THR A 181 -3.63 -12.02 -1.23
N GLY A 182 -2.47 -12.34 -1.82
CA GLY A 182 -1.36 -11.40 -1.96
C GLY A 182 -1.75 -10.17 -2.77
N THR A 183 -2.39 -10.36 -3.93
CA THR A 183 -2.83 -9.24 -4.78
C THR A 183 -3.86 -8.37 -4.08
N VAL A 184 -4.90 -8.98 -3.48
CA VAL A 184 -5.98 -8.27 -2.77
C VAL A 184 -5.43 -7.51 -1.57
N LEU A 185 -4.49 -8.10 -0.81
CA LEU A 185 -3.89 -7.42 0.32
C LEU A 185 -3.13 -6.15 -0.12
N GLY A 186 -2.44 -6.21 -1.25
CA GLY A 186 -1.69 -5.06 -1.77
C GLY A 186 -2.56 -3.96 -2.40
N SER A 187 -3.74 -4.28 -2.93
CA SER A 187 -4.58 -3.31 -3.66
C SER A 187 -6.01 -3.13 -3.12
N GLY A 188 -6.34 -3.70 -1.96
CA GLY A 188 -7.73 -3.81 -1.50
C GLY A 188 -8.42 -2.48 -1.25
N GLY A 189 -7.71 -1.46 -0.73
CA GLY A 189 -8.29 -0.13 -0.54
C GLY A 189 -8.83 0.49 -1.84
N GLY A 190 -8.08 0.36 -2.94
CA GLY A 190 -8.51 0.82 -4.25
C GLY A 190 -9.65 0.00 -4.84
N ILE A 191 -9.70 -1.30 -4.57
CA ILE A 191 -10.80 -2.19 -4.99
C ILE A 191 -12.11 -1.77 -4.29
N ILE A 192 -12.06 -1.52 -2.98
CA ILE A 192 -13.24 -1.07 -2.22
C ILE A 192 -13.71 0.29 -2.73
N ASP A 193 -12.81 1.25 -2.92
CA ASP A 193 -13.15 2.58 -3.42
C ASP A 193 -13.75 2.53 -4.83
N ASP A 194 -13.21 1.72 -5.73
CA ASP A 194 -13.74 1.59 -7.08
C ASP A 194 -15.13 0.93 -7.13
N PHE A 195 -15.40 0.01 -6.19
CA PHE A 195 -16.71 -0.63 -6.05
C PHE A 195 -17.77 0.27 -5.41
N LEU A 196 -17.42 1.00 -4.35
CA LEU A 196 -18.35 1.78 -3.51
C LEU A 196 -18.32 3.29 -3.75
N GLN A 197 -17.30 3.80 -4.44
CA GLN A 197 -17.01 5.22 -4.63
C GLN A 197 -16.89 5.99 -3.31
N ILE A 198 -16.21 5.41 -2.32
CA ILE A 198 -16.11 5.98 -0.97
C ILE A 198 -15.41 7.35 -0.98
N SER A 199 -14.46 7.55 -1.89
CA SER A 199 -13.78 8.83 -2.10
C SER A 199 -14.69 9.94 -2.65
N ARG A 200 -15.90 9.64 -3.11
CA ARG A 200 -16.84 10.64 -3.64
C ARG A 200 -17.85 11.10 -2.59
N ALA A 201 -18.38 12.30 -2.78
CA ALA A 201 -19.32 12.90 -1.84
C ALA A 201 -20.62 12.09 -1.73
N ARG A 202 -21.01 11.42 -2.82
CA ARG A 202 -22.14 10.50 -2.88
C ARG A 202 -21.61 9.11 -3.24
N TRP A 203 -21.88 8.14 -2.38
CA TRP A 203 -21.49 6.75 -2.61
C TRP A 203 -22.47 6.08 -3.56
N ALA A 204 -21.94 5.23 -4.43
CA ALA A 204 -22.72 4.49 -5.40
C ALA A 204 -21.97 3.22 -5.79
N PHE A 205 -22.72 2.15 -6.01
CA PHE A 205 -22.15 0.94 -6.58
C PHE A 205 -21.81 1.15 -8.05
N ARG A 206 -20.60 0.76 -8.45
CA ARG A 206 -20.14 0.84 -9.83
C ARG A 206 -19.60 -0.51 -10.29
N THR A 207 -19.72 -0.78 -11.58
CA THR A 207 -18.93 -1.83 -12.23
C THR A 207 -17.44 -1.56 -11.99
N PRO A 208 -16.74 -2.48 -11.30
CA PRO A 208 -15.32 -2.31 -11.01
C PRO A 208 -14.50 -2.11 -12.28
N SER A 209 -13.68 -1.07 -12.28
CA SER A 209 -12.67 -0.79 -13.29
C SER A 209 -11.68 -1.93 -13.46
N MET A 210 -11.49 -2.83 -12.48
CA MET A 210 -10.63 -4.01 -12.64
C MET A 210 -11.02 -4.89 -13.86
N PHE A 211 -12.29 -4.85 -14.30
CA PHE A 211 -12.76 -5.56 -15.49
C PHE A 211 -12.54 -4.81 -16.81
N THR A 212 -12.16 -3.53 -16.76
CA THR A 212 -12.00 -2.66 -17.95
C THR A 212 -10.59 -2.09 -18.06
N SER A 213 -10.04 -1.58 -16.97
CA SER A 213 -8.69 -1.05 -16.85
C SER A 213 -8.07 -1.45 -15.51
N VAL A 214 -7.13 -2.39 -15.54
CA VAL A 214 -6.42 -2.82 -14.33
C VAL A 214 -5.49 -1.70 -13.83
N SER A 215 -5.67 -1.29 -12.56
CA SER A 215 -4.88 -0.24 -11.93
C SER A 215 -3.41 -0.64 -11.74
N LEU A 216 -2.54 0.37 -11.60
CA LEU A 216 -1.12 0.12 -11.30
C LEU A 216 -0.94 -0.67 -10.01
N ASP A 217 -1.73 -0.36 -8.98
CA ASP A 217 -1.68 -1.01 -7.68
C ASP A 217 -1.99 -2.51 -7.77
N ILE A 218 -2.98 -2.91 -8.56
CA ILE A 218 -3.31 -4.31 -8.80
C ILE A 218 -2.17 -4.99 -9.56
N LYS A 219 -1.66 -4.37 -10.64
CA LYS A 219 -0.54 -4.93 -11.43
C LYS A 219 0.71 -5.12 -10.59
N LEU A 220 1.04 -4.13 -9.77
CA LEU A 220 2.21 -4.15 -8.91
C LEU A 220 2.07 -5.21 -7.81
N SER A 221 0.91 -5.30 -7.17
CA SER A 221 0.65 -6.29 -6.12
C SER A 221 0.63 -7.71 -6.67
N PHE A 222 0.03 -7.92 -7.85
CA PHE A 222 0.05 -9.19 -8.56
C PHE A 222 1.49 -9.58 -8.96
N GLY A 223 2.24 -8.66 -9.55
CA GLY A 223 3.64 -8.89 -9.94
C GLY A 223 4.54 -9.19 -8.73
N ALA A 224 4.38 -8.47 -7.63
CA ALA A 224 5.10 -8.71 -6.38
C ALA A 224 4.75 -10.09 -5.78
N THR A 225 3.47 -10.46 -5.79
CA THR A 225 2.99 -11.77 -5.32
C THR A 225 3.60 -12.90 -6.15
N LEU A 226 3.50 -12.80 -7.48
CA LEU A 226 4.02 -13.81 -8.39
C LEU A 226 5.54 -13.89 -8.30
N GLY A 227 6.24 -12.75 -8.28
CA GLY A 227 7.69 -12.69 -8.13
C GLY A 227 8.17 -13.32 -6.81
N TYR A 228 7.43 -13.13 -5.73
CA TYR A 228 7.72 -13.77 -4.44
C TYR A 228 7.56 -15.29 -4.51
N ILE A 229 6.43 -15.78 -5.03
CA ILE A 229 6.18 -17.23 -5.15
C ILE A 229 7.22 -17.90 -6.06
N LEU A 230 7.59 -17.24 -7.16
CA LEU A 230 8.56 -17.76 -8.12
C LEU A 230 10.00 -17.74 -7.57
N THR A 231 10.39 -16.73 -6.80
CA THR A 231 11.78 -16.63 -6.29
C THR A 231 12.02 -17.47 -5.04
N THR A 232 11.00 -17.73 -4.24
CA THR A 232 11.08 -18.63 -3.07
C THR A 232 10.94 -20.11 -3.44
N HIS A 233 10.60 -20.42 -4.69
CA HIS A 233 10.23 -21.78 -5.13
C HIS A 233 9.18 -22.43 -4.22
N ALA A 234 8.29 -21.63 -3.65
CA ALA A 234 7.32 -22.11 -2.65
C ALA A 234 6.29 -23.10 -3.22
N TRP A 235 6.16 -23.20 -4.54
CA TRP A 235 5.19 -24.07 -5.21
C TRP A 235 5.81 -24.72 -6.46
N THR A 236 5.59 -26.02 -6.64
CA THR A 236 6.06 -26.79 -7.80
C THR A 236 4.90 -27.54 -8.47
N PHE A 237 4.92 -27.60 -9.81
CA PHE A 237 3.88 -28.24 -10.60
C PHE A 237 3.92 -29.76 -10.44
N ALA A 238 5.10 -30.37 -10.34
CA ALA A 238 5.23 -31.81 -10.17
C ALA A 238 4.61 -32.32 -8.85
N GLU A 239 4.72 -31.54 -7.77
CA GLU A 239 4.16 -31.90 -6.47
C GLU A 239 2.65 -31.66 -6.42
N HIS A 240 2.20 -30.49 -6.88
CA HIS A 240 0.81 -30.04 -6.65
C HIS A 240 -0.12 -30.30 -7.85
N ALA A 241 0.42 -30.58 -9.04
CA ALA A 241 -0.32 -30.88 -10.25
C ALA A 241 0.36 -31.97 -11.13
N PRO A 242 0.60 -33.18 -10.58
CA PRO A 242 1.38 -34.23 -11.27
C PRO A 242 0.77 -34.71 -12.59
N GLY A 243 -0.55 -34.57 -12.77
CA GLY A 243 -1.25 -34.92 -14.01
C GLY A 243 -1.12 -33.89 -15.13
N PHE A 244 -0.48 -32.74 -14.89
CA PHE A 244 -0.34 -31.69 -15.89
C PHE A 244 0.81 -32.03 -16.85
N PRO A 245 0.58 -32.11 -18.18
CA PRO A 245 1.55 -32.63 -19.15
C PRO A 245 2.82 -31.78 -19.30
N LEU A 246 2.82 -30.54 -18.83
CA LEU A 246 3.98 -29.64 -18.86
C LEU A 246 4.57 -29.38 -17.47
N SER A 247 4.18 -30.15 -16.45
CA SER A 247 4.63 -29.95 -15.06
C SER A 247 6.16 -29.95 -14.95
N SER A 248 6.83 -30.96 -15.50
CA SER A 248 8.30 -31.05 -15.47
C SER A 248 9.00 -29.94 -16.24
N THR A 249 8.46 -29.53 -17.40
CA THR A 249 9.02 -28.42 -18.18
C THR A 249 8.85 -27.09 -17.45
N LEU A 250 7.70 -26.86 -16.80
CA LEU A 250 7.47 -25.66 -16.01
C LEU A 250 8.36 -25.61 -14.77
N ASP A 251 8.57 -26.74 -14.09
CA ASP A 251 9.50 -26.82 -12.96
C ASP A 251 10.95 -26.61 -13.41
N ALA A 252 11.34 -27.09 -14.60
CA ALA A 252 12.65 -26.80 -15.17
C ALA A 252 12.84 -25.31 -15.50
N VAL A 253 11.79 -24.63 -15.97
CA VAL A 253 11.81 -23.15 -16.16
C VAL A 253 11.86 -22.44 -14.82
N LEU A 254 11.11 -22.91 -13.81
CA LEU A 254 11.14 -22.35 -12.45
C LEU A 254 12.54 -22.48 -11.83
N ALA A 255 13.24 -23.58 -12.09
CA ALA A 255 14.61 -23.80 -11.64
C ALA A 255 15.62 -22.81 -12.27
N MET A 256 15.28 -22.13 -13.37
CA MET A 256 16.11 -21.05 -13.92
C MET A 256 15.99 -19.75 -13.11
N VAL A 257 14.92 -19.58 -12.34
CA VAL A 257 14.74 -18.42 -11.46
C VAL A 257 15.66 -18.59 -10.25
N PRO A 258 16.48 -17.59 -9.90
CA PRO A 258 17.36 -17.68 -8.74
C PRO A 258 16.52 -17.85 -7.47
N HIS A 259 16.87 -18.87 -6.69
CA HIS A 259 16.26 -19.11 -5.40
C HIS A 259 16.70 -18.04 -4.41
N LEU A 260 15.72 -17.38 -3.79
CA LEU A 260 15.92 -16.41 -2.71
C LEU A 260 15.36 -17.01 -1.43
N SER A 261 16.02 -16.72 -0.30
CA SER A 261 15.40 -16.97 1.01
C SER A 261 14.12 -16.14 1.17
N ASP A 262 13.17 -16.61 1.98
CA ASP A 262 11.93 -15.89 2.26
C ASP A 262 12.21 -14.43 2.68
N HIS A 263 13.23 -14.23 3.54
CA HIS A 263 13.68 -12.90 3.96
C HIS A 263 14.18 -12.02 2.81
N GLU A 264 15.03 -12.55 1.93
CA GLU A 264 15.53 -11.80 0.76
C GLU A 264 14.39 -11.47 -0.20
N ALA A 265 13.48 -12.42 -0.42
CA ALA A 265 12.32 -12.25 -1.29
C ALA A 265 11.36 -11.17 -0.77
N HIS A 266 11.12 -11.10 0.54
CA HIS A 266 10.36 -10.00 1.16
C HIS A 266 11.00 -8.63 0.91
N VAL A 267 12.32 -8.53 1.12
CA VAL A 267 13.06 -7.28 0.95
C VAL A 267 13.04 -6.83 -0.50
N ILE A 268 13.32 -7.74 -1.43
CA ILE A 268 13.34 -7.45 -2.86
C ILE A 268 11.94 -7.04 -3.32
N SER A 269 10.88 -7.74 -2.90
CA SER A 269 9.50 -7.35 -3.18
C SER A 269 9.17 -5.95 -2.69
N GLY A 270 9.52 -5.63 -1.44
CA GLY A 270 9.37 -4.29 -0.86
C GLY A 270 10.13 -3.22 -1.65
N LEU A 271 11.39 -3.47 -2.00
CA LEU A 271 12.22 -2.53 -2.75
C LEU A 271 11.71 -2.29 -4.17
N LEU A 272 11.24 -3.33 -4.86
CA LEU A 272 10.63 -3.21 -6.18
C LEU A 272 9.35 -2.38 -6.12
N CYS A 273 8.46 -2.67 -5.17
CA CYS A 273 7.26 -1.86 -4.94
C CYS A 273 7.61 -0.41 -4.61
N SER A 274 8.60 -0.19 -3.75
CA SER A 274 9.12 1.13 -3.39
C SER A 274 9.63 1.90 -4.60
N ALA A 275 10.45 1.28 -5.45
CA ALA A 275 11.00 1.90 -6.65
C ALA A 275 9.90 2.32 -7.64
N VAL A 276 8.92 1.44 -7.89
CA VAL A 276 7.80 1.71 -8.81
C VAL A 276 6.92 2.83 -8.27
N LEU A 277 6.53 2.79 -6.99
CA LEU A 277 5.68 3.82 -6.40
C LEU A 277 6.40 5.16 -6.26
N SER A 278 7.68 5.16 -5.90
CA SER A 278 8.52 6.37 -5.85
C SER A 278 8.61 7.05 -7.22
N THR A 279 8.88 6.27 -8.27
CA THR A 279 8.96 6.78 -9.65
C THR A 279 7.60 7.32 -10.10
N THR A 280 6.52 6.61 -9.78
CA THR A 280 5.15 7.05 -10.09
C THR A 280 4.79 8.33 -9.34
N ALA A 281 5.15 8.44 -8.07
CA ALA A 281 4.92 9.63 -7.26
C ALA A 281 5.69 10.83 -7.81
N HIS A 282 6.93 10.64 -8.25
CA HIS A 282 7.71 11.68 -8.91
C HIS A 282 6.99 12.22 -10.17
N MET A 283 6.51 11.32 -11.03
CA MET A 283 5.77 11.70 -12.24
C MET A 283 4.44 12.41 -11.92
N ARG A 284 3.71 11.93 -10.89
CA ARG A 284 2.41 12.50 -10.48
C ARG A 284 2.54 13.85 -9.77
N ALA A 285 3.66 14.11 -9.08
CA ALA A 285 3.86 15.38 -8.38
C ALA A 285 3.78 16.58 -9.34
N GLY A 286 4.38 16.45 -10.53
CA GLY A 286 4.29 17.49 -11.57
C GLY A 286 2.86 17.69 -12.09
N GLN A 287 2.12 16.60 -12.28
CA GLN A 287 0.72 16.65 -12.74
C GLN A 287 -0.20 17.31 -11.69
N TYR A 288 -0.01 16.98 -10.42
CA TYR A 288 -0.77 17.58 -9.32
C TYR A 288 -0.53 19.10 -9.23
N ALA A 289 0.75 19.53 -9.29
CA ALA A 289 1.08 20.95 -9.26
C ALA A 289 0.47 21.73 -10.43
N ALA A 290 0.39 21.11 -11.62
CA ALA A 290 -0.28 21.69 -12.78
C ALA A 290 -1.80 21.78 -12.58
N ALA A 291 -2.45 20.71 -12.13
CA ALA A 291 -3.89 20.65 -11.89
C ALA A 291 -4.34 21.67 -10.83
N GLU A 292 -3.56 21.83 -9.76
CA GLU A 292 -3.83 22.81 -8.71
C GLU A 292 -3.69 24.26 -9.20
N ARG A 293 -2.68 24.56 -10.02
CA ARG A 293 -2.57 25.90 -10.64
C ARG A 293 -3.76 26.20 -11.54
N ALA A 294 -4.22 25.21 -12.29
CA ALA A 294 -5.41 25.35 -13.14
C ALA A 294 -6.67 25.60 -12.30
N SER A 295 -6.88 24.86 -11.21
CA SER A 295 -8.05 25.06 -10.34
C SER A 295 -8.06 26.45 -9.69
N LEU A 296 -6.90 26.94 -9.25
CA LEU A 296 -6.75 28.29 -8.69
C LEU A 296 -6.99 29.38 -9.74
N ALA A 297 -6.52 29.19 -10.98
CA ALA A 297 -6.77 30.14 -12.07
C ALA A 297 -8.27 30.23 -12.41
N THR A 298 -8.96 29.10 -12.46
CA THR A 298 -10.43 29.07 -12.69
C THR A 298 -11.19 29.73 -11.54
N ALA A 299 -10.81 29.46 -10.28
CA ALA A 299 -11.42 30.10 -9.12
C ALA A 299 -11.24 31.62 -9.11
N ARG A 300 -10.06 32.11 -9.52
CA ARG A 300 -9.80 33.55 -9.67
C ARG A 300 -10.66 34.19 -10.76
N ARG A 301 -10.78 33.55 -11.92
CA ARG A 301 -11.65 34.03 -13.02
C ARG A 301 -13.10 34.15 -12.58
N LYS A 302 -13.64 33.09 -11.95
CA LYS A 302 -15.01 33.09 -11.44
C LYS A 302 -15.26 34.25 -10.47
N LYS A 303 -14.31 34.52 -9.57
CA LYS A 303 -14.41 35.64 -8.63
C LYS A 303 -14.41 37.00 -9.35
N THR A 304 -13.61 37.16 -10.41
CA THR A 304 -13.60 38.40 -11.21
C THR A 304 -14.91 38.59 -11.96
N ASP A 305 -15.47 37.51 -12.53
CA ASP A 305 -16.74 37.57 -13.27
C ASP A 305 -17.92 37.88 -12.34
N GLU A 306 -17.96 37.30 -11.13
CA GLU A 306 -18.97 37.61 -10.11
C GLU A 306 -18.92 39.10 -9.71
N VAL A 307 -17.72 39.66 -9.49
CA VAL A 307 -17.55 41.08 -9.16
C VAL A 307 -17.97 41.99 -10.32
N ALA A 308 -17.67 41.61 -11.57
CA ALA A 308 -18.09 42.37 -12.75
C ALA A 308 -19.61 42.37 -12.93
N SER A 309 -20.29 41.24 -12.69
CA SER A 309 -21.74 41.14 -12.77
C SER A 309 -22.46 41.96 -11.69
N ASP A 310 -21.90 42.05 -10.48
CA ASP A 310 -22.48 42.83 -9.38
C ASP A 310 -22.36 44.34 -9.66
N SER A 311 -21.24 44.79 -10.23
CA SER A 311 -21.02 46.20 -10.58
C SER A 311 -21.86 46.73 -11.76
N GLY A 312 -22.46 45.84 -12.56
CA GLY A 312 -23.29 46.21 -13.70
C GLY A 312 -24.78 46.39 -13.37
N ALA A 313 -25.23 45.90 -12.22
CA ALA A 313 -26.64 45.96 -11.81
C ALA A 313 -27.06 47.32 -11.19
N ASP A 314 -26.10 48.12 -10.74
CA ASP A 314 -26.36 49.37 -10.01
C ASP A 314 -26.47 50.63 -10.90
N ILE A 315 -26.32 50.51 -12.23
CA ILE A 315 -26.31 51.69 -13.15
C ILE A 315 -27.65 51.87 -13.88
N GLU A 316 -28.57 50.90 -13.83
CA GLU A 316 -29.81 50.93 -14.63
C GLU A 316 -31.06 51.46 -13.89
N SER A 317 -30.94 52.00 -12.66
CA SER A 317 -32.10 52.45 -11.86
C SER A 317 -32.31 53.97 -11.74
N ASP A 318 -31.50 54.82 -12.39
CA ASP A 318 -31.54 56.29 -12.21
C ASP A 318 -31.97 57.08 -13.47
N SER A 319 -32.67 56.44 -14.41
CA SER A 319 -33.29 57.13 -15.55
C SER A 319 -34.81 56.94 -15.58
N GLU A 320 -35.50 57.61 -14.66
CA GLU A 320 -36.91 58.03 -14.77
C GLU A 320 -37.00 59.57 -14.85
#